data_AF-A0A950US38-F1
#
_entry.id   AF-A0A950US38-F1
#
_cell.length_a   1.000
_cell.length_b   1.000
_cell.length_c   1.000
_cell.angle_alpha   90.00
_cell.angle_beta   90.00
_cell.angle_gamma   90.00
#
_symmetry.space_group_name_H-M   'P 1'
#
loop_
_entity.id
_entity.type
_entity.pdbx_description
1 polymer ?
#
loop_
_entity_poly.entity_id
_entity_poly.type
_entity_poly.pdbx_seq_one_letter_code
_entity_poly.pdbx_strand_id
1 'polypeptide(L)'
;FTPLYIAGLAGMTRRLQHINVEAWRPYMQVAVVGVAIIAIGAICQVTQLLVSIAQRERLRDVTGDPWDGRSLEWATPSPAPFFNFAVTPNVEGEEAYWGIKQRAIESQTMGPEPEYEDIEMPVNSSVGVYTAFFASLTGFSLIWHIWWLAGLGLVAAFIGFVVLAWRDVHEYEVPAEIVARVDRARRATRAALLDQLERETGAAS
;
A
#
# COMPACT_ATOMS: atom_id res chain seq x y z
N PHE A 1 8.86 -0.74 -27.67
CA PHE A 1 7.57 -0.75 -28.41
C PHE A 1 7.62 0.01 -29.74
N THR A 2 8.45 1.05 -29.91
CA THR A 2 8.58 1.83 -31.16
C THR A 2 8.68 0.99 -32.47
N PRO A 3 9.45 -0.10 -32.54
CA PRO A 3 9.51 -0.91 -33.77
C PRO A 3 8.17 -1.53 -34.19
N LEU A 4 7.28 -1.82 -33.23
CA LEU A 4 5.97 -2.39 -33.51
C LEU A 4 5.01 -1.37 -34.13
N TYR A 5 5.19 -0.07 -33.85
CA TYR A 5 4.46 0.98 -34.56
C TYR A 5 4.86 1.02 -36.04
N ILE A 6 6.16 0.91 -36.33
CA ILE A 6 6.68 0.89 -37.70
C ILE A 6 6.15 -0.35 -38.44
N ALA A 7 6.22 -1.53 -37.81
CA ALA A 7 5.69 -2.76 -38.40
C ALA A 7 4.18 -2.67 -38.64
N GLY A 8 3.41 -2.08 -37.71
CA GLY A 8 1.97 -1.87 -37.87
C GLY A 8 1.64 -0.94 -39.03
N LEU A 9 2.36 0.18 -39.18
CA LEU A 9 2.23 1.09 -40.33
C LEU A 9 2.64 0.43 -41.66
N ALA A 10 3.57 -0.52 -41.61
CA ALA A 10 3.95 -1.36 -42.75
C ALA A 10 2.95 -2.50 -43.05
N GLY A 11 1.77 -2.49 -42.41
CA GLY A 11 0.68 -3.42 -42.69
C GLY A 11 0.65 -4.69 -41.83
N MET A 12 1.50 -4.80 -40.81
CA MET A 12 1.49 -5.96 -39.90
C MET A 12 0.23 -5.94 -39.01
N THR A 13 -0.62 -6.96 -39.16
CA THR A 13 -1.81 -7.13 -38.33
C THR A 13 -1.51 -7.86 -37.02
N ARG A 14 -2.39 -7.69 -36.03
CA ARG A 14 -2.25 -8.31 -34.69
C ARG A 14 -2.61 -9.80 -34.71
N ARG A 15 -2.10 -10.55 -33.73
CA ARG A 15 -2.46 -11.97 -33.45
C ARG A 15 -2.11 -12.95 -34.58
N LEU A 16 -1.10 -12.64 -35.38
CA LEU A 16 -0.53 -13.59 -36.34
C LEU A 16 0.23 -14.70 -35.60
N GLN A 17 -0.05 -15.96 -35.94
CA GLN A 17 0.68 -17.10 -35.39
C GLN A 17 2.06 -17.29 -36.01
N HIS A 18 2.21 -16.91 -37.29
CA HIS A 18 3.45 -17.02 -38.05
C HIS A 18 3.69 -15.73 -38.84
N ILE A 19 4.93 -15.25 -38.85
CA ILE A 19 5.34 -14.03 -39.54
C ILE A 19 6.34 -14.42 -40.64
N ASN A 20 5.87 -14.47 -41.88
CA ASN A 20 6.65 -14.91 -43.04
C ASN A 20 7.14 -13.75 -43.93
N VAL A 21 6.89 -12.51 -43.52
CA VAL A 21 7.29 -11.30 -44.27
C VAL A 21 8.65 -10.84 -43.79
N GLU A 22 9.68 -11.01 -44.63
CA GLU A 22 11.08 -10.69 -44.26
C GLU A 22 11.26 -9.21 -43.87
N ALA A 23 10.48 -8.30 -44.49
CA ALA A 23 10.53 -6.86 -44.18
C ALA A 23 10.17 -6.52 -42.72
N TRP A 24 9.39 -7.35 -42.03
CA TRP A 24 9.01 -7.11 -40.63
C TRP A 24 10.00 -7.71 -39.63
N ARG A 25 10.82 -8.67 -40.07
CA ARG A 25 11.76 -9.42 -39.23
C ARG A 25 12.72 -8.54 -38.40
N PRO A 26 13.38 -7.49 -38.94
CA PRO A 26 14.28 -6.67 -38.13
C PRO A 26 13.54 -5.94 -37.00
N TYR A 27 12.33 -5.42 -37.26
CA TYR A 27 11.53 -4.75 -36.23
C TYR A 27 11.10 -5.70 -35.12
N MET A 28 10.78 -6.96 -35.46
CA MET A 28 10.47 -8.00 -34.48
C MET A 28 11.68 -8.39 -33.63
N GLN A 29 12.87 -8.48 -34.23
CA GLN A 29 14.12 -8.75 -33.48
C GLN A 29 14.41 -7.64 -32.46
N VAL A 30 14.30 -6.37 -32.88
CA VAL A 30 14.47 -5.24 -31.96
C VAL A 30 13.40 -5.26 -30.86
N ALA A 31 12.16 -5.62 -31.19
CA ALA A 31 11.10 -5.77 -30.19
C ALA A 31 11.44 -6.87 -29.15
N VAL A 32 11.99 -8.02 -29.58
CA VAL A 32 12.44 -9.10 -28.69
C VAL A 32 13.59 -8.64 -27.79
N VAL A 33 14.56 -7.89 -28.32
CA VAL A 33 15.62 -7.27 -27.49
C VAL A 33 15.00 -6.34 -26.44
N GLY A 34 14.00 -5.55 -26.82
CA GLY A 34 13.24 -4.72 -25.88
C GLY A 34 12.57 -5.53 -24.76
N VAL A 35 12.00 -6.70 -25.07
CA VAL A 35 11.44 -7.62 -24.07
C VAL A 35 12.53 -8.15 -23.14
N ALA A 36 13.71 -8.50 -23.66
CA ALA A 36 14.83 -8.95 -22.84
C ALA A 36 15.28 -7.85 -21.84
N ILE A 37 15.32 -6.59 -22.27
CA ILE A 37 15.64 -5.45 -21.39
C ILE A 37 14.58 -5.29 -20.29
N ILE A 38 13.29 -5.40 -20.64
CA ILE A 38 12.19 -5.36 -19.66
C ILE A 38 12.31 -6.51 -18.65
N ALA A 39 12.66 -7.71 -19.11
CA ALA A 39 12.88 -8.86 -18.23
C ALA A 39 14.04 -8.63 -17.25
N ILE A 40 15.15 -8.04 -17.70
CA ILE A 40 16.25 -7.61 -16.82
C ILE A 40 15.74 -6.59 -15.80
N GLY A 41 14.96 -5.60 -16.23
CA GLY A 41 14.34 -4.61 -15.33
C GLY A 41 13.46 -5.26 -14.25
N ALA A 42 12.66 -6.26 -14.62
CA ALA A 42 11.85 -7.02 -13.67
C ALA A 42 12.71 -7.80 -12.66
N ILE A 43 13.82 -8.42 -13.11
CA ILE A 43 14.78 -9.10 -12.22
C ILE A 43 15.41 -8.09 -11.26
N CYS A 44 15.80 -6.90 -11.74
CA CYS A 44 16.30 -5.83 -10.89
C CYS A 44 15.26 -5.40 -9.84
N GLN A 45 13.99 -5.26 -10.22
CA GLN A 45 12.90 -4.91 -9.30
C GLN A 45 12.72 -5.97 -8.21
N VAL A 46 12.74 -7.26 -8.56
CA VAL A 46 12.65 -8.36 -7.59
C VAL A 46 13.87 -8.35 -6.67
N THR A 47 15.06 -8.18 -7.22
CA THR A 47 16.31 -8.11 -6.44
C THR A 47 16.30 -6.94 -5.47
N GLN A 48 15.82 -5.76 -5.89
CA GLN A 48 15.65 -4.59 -5.04
C GLN A 48 14.73 -4.89 -3.85
N LEU A 49 13.59 -5.55 -4.07
CA LEU A 49 12.67 -5.92 -2.98
C LEU A 49 13.32 -6.93 -2.02
N LEU A 50 13.99 -7.96 -2.54
CA LEU A 50 14.65 -8.97 -1.72
C LEU A 50 15.76 -8.36 -0.84
N VAL A 51 16.62 -7.52 -1.42
CA VAL A 51 17.70 -6.84 -0.69
C VAL A 51 17.13 -5.86 0.34
N SER A 52 16.08 -5.12 -0.01
CA SER A 52 15.41 -4.19 0.91
C SER A 52 14.82 -4.91 2.13
N ILE A 53 14.13 -6.04 1.92
CA ILE A 53 13.57 -6.85 3.01
C ILE A 53 14.67 -7.46 3.88
N ALA A 54 15.77 -7.91 3.28
CA ALA A 54 16.92 -8.47 3.99
C ALA A 54 17.66 -7.42 4.82
N GLN A 55 17.72 -6.17 4.38
CA GLN A 55 18.44 -5.06 5.03
C GLN A 55 17.51 -4.09 5.78
N ARG A 56 16.25 -4.46 6.01
CA ARG A 56 15.20 -3.56 6.55
C ARG A 56 15.58 -2.88 7.87
N GLU A 57 16.31 -3.57 8.75
CA GLU A 57 16.67 -3.02 10.06
C GLU A 57 17.71 -1.90 9.95
N ARG A 58 18.59 -1.98 8.93
CA ARG A 58 19.61 -0.94 8.68
C ARG A 58 19.03 0.28 7.97
N LEU A 59 18.00 0.09 7.15
CA LEU A 59 17.38 1.11 6.31
C LEU A 59 16.03 1.59 6.87
N ARG A 60 15.80 1.34 8.16
CA ARG A 60 14.52 1.64 8.80
C ARG A 60 14.37 3.15 8.96
N ASP A 61 13.24 3.67 8.50
CA ASP A 61 12.81 5.00 8.85
C ASP A 61 12.39 5.04 10.33
N VAL A 62 12.91 6.02 11.05
CA VAL A 62 12.62 6.26 12.47
C VAL A 62 11.71 7.46 12.67
N THR A 63 11.60 8.37 11.71
CA THR A 63 10.89 9.65 11.90
C THR A 63 9.40 9.56 11.52
N GLY A 64 9.05 8.65 10.61
CA GLY A 64 7.73 8.62 9.96
C GLY A 64 7.68 9.42 8.64
N ASP A 65 8.75 10.17 8.34
CA ASP A 65 8.81 11.12 7.23
C ASP A 65 10.22 11.11 6.58
N PRO A 66 10.55 10.07 5.79
CA PRO A 66 11.86 9.94 5.15
C PRO A 66 12.05 10.87 3.93
N TRP A 67 10.99 11.53 3.45
CA TRP A 67 11.02 12.31 2.22
C TRP A 67 10.68 13.80 2.39
N ASP A 68 10.51 14.28 3.63
CA ASP A 68 10.00 15.63 3.89
C ASP A 68 8.62 15.86 3.22
N GLY A 69 7.72 14.90 3.41
CA GLY A 69 6.41 14.86 2.82
C GLY A 69 5.44 15.89 3.40
N ARG A 70 4.39 16.21 2.64
CA ARG A 70 3.46 17.33 2.92
C ARG A 70 2.06 16.91 3.38
N SER A 71 1.73 15.66 3.13
CA SER A 71 0.43 15.03 3.34
C SER A 71 0.40 14.22 4.65
N LEU A 72 -0.79 13.86 5.12
CA LEU A 72 -1.00 13.32 6.47
C LEU A 72 -0.43 11.92 6.69
N GLU A 73 -0.15 11.14 5.65
CA GLU A 73 0.50 9.84 5.80
C GLU A 73 1.87 9.96 6.47
N TRP A 74 2.61 11.03 6.18
CA TRP A 74 3.90 11.36 6.79
C TRP A 74 3.78 11.93 8.21
N ALA A 75 2.54 12.16 8.67
CA ALA A 75 2.30 12.49 10.06
C ALA A 75 2.39 11.26 10.97
N THR A 76 2.17 10.05 10.45
CA THR A 76 2.14 8.80 11.23
C THR A 76 3.56 8.26 11.52
N PRO A 77 3.76 7.42 12.55
CA PRO A 77 5.07 6.79 12.77
C PRO A 77 5.35 5.70 11.72
N SER A 78 6.61 5.26 11.62
CA SER A 78 7.05 4.16 10.74
C SER A 78 7.37 2.89 11.55
N PRO A 79 6.58 1.80 11.43
CA PRO A 79 5.36 1.64 10.63
C PRO A 79 4.13 2.31 11.26
N ALA A 80 3.12 2.60 10.44
CA ALA A 80 1.87 3.19 10.90
C ALA A 80 1.14 2.22 11.85
N PRO A 81 0.52 2.72 12.93
CA PRO A 81 -0.27 1.88 13.83
C PRO A 81 -1.54 1.43 13.11
N PHE A 82 -2.11 0.32 13.54
CA PHE A 82 -3.31 -0.27 12.92
C PHE A 82 -4.57 0.63 13.02
N PHE A 83 -4.57 1.60 13.95
CA PHE A 83 -5.60 2.64 14.07
C PHE A 83 -5.26 3.94 13.31
N ASN A 84 -4.14 3.97 12.57
CA ASN A 84 -3.60 5.13 11.84
C ASN A 84 -3.24 6.35 12.72
N PHE A 85 -4.24 7.12 13.16
CA PHE A 85 -4.05 8.35 13.93
C PHE A 85 -4.59 8.15 15.35
N ALA A 86 -3.79 8.54 16.34
CA ALA A 86 -4.21 8.51 17.74
C ALA A 86 -5.35 9.49 18.05
N VAL A 87 -5.35 10.62 17.34
CA VAL A 87 -6.40 11.64 17.39
C VAL A 87 -6.61 12.14 15.97
N THR A 88 -7.85 12.37 15.58
CA THR A 88 -8.19 12.86 14.24
C THR A 88 -7.48 14.20 13.99
N PRO A 89 -6.65 14.30 12.93
CA PRO A 89 -5.94 15.54 12.64
C PRO A 89 -6.92 16.63 12.22
N ASN A 90 -6.73 17.85 12.72
CA ASN A 90 -7.42 19.02 12.19
C ASN A 90 -6.83 19.38 10.82
N VAL A 91 -7.64 19.24 9.77
CA VAL A 91 -7.22 19.43 8.37
C VAL A 91 -7.53 20.85 7.92
N GLU A 92 -6.49 21.65 7.74
CA GLU A 92 -6.58 23.01 7.22
C GLU A 92 -5.84 23.11 5.89
N GLY A 93 -6.56 23.44 4.81
CA GLY A 93 -6.00 23.55 3.47
C GLY A 93 -5.66 22.20 2.81
N GLU A 94 -4.92 22.26 1.70
CA GLU A 94 -4.53 21.08 0.91
C GLU A 94 -3.32 20.34 1.50
N GLU A 95 -2.42 21.06 2.16
CA GLU A 95 -1.17 20.52 2.72
C GLU A 95 -1.18 20.57 4.26
N ALA A 96 -2.18 19.92 4.87
CA ALA A 96 -2.41 20.02 6.31
C ALA A 96 -1.19 19.61 7.15
N TYR A 97 -0.47 18.55 6.76
CA TYR A 97 0.73 18.13 7.50
C TYR A 97 1.89 19.12 7.32
N TRP A 98 2.07 19.69 6.14
CA TRP A 98 3.07 20.73 5.91
C TRP A 98 2.85 21.95 6.81
N GLY A 99 1.61 22.43 6.91
CA GLY A 99 1.27 23.55 7.79
C GLY A 99 1.53 23.23 9.27
N ILE A 100 1.18 22.01 9.72
CA ILE A 100 1.51 21.54 11.09
C ILE A 100 3.02 21.52 11.31
N LYS A 101 3.78 21.01 10.34
CA LYS A 101 5.24 20.87 10.42
C LYS A 101 5.93 22.23 10.47
N GLN A 102 5.58 23.15 9.57
CA GLN A 102 6.14 24.51 9.54
C GLN A 102 5.88 25.25 10.85
N ARG A 103 4.65 25.20 11.37
CA ARG A 103 4.33 25.80 12.69
C ARG A 103 5.15 25.20 13.83
N ALA A 104 5.37 23.89 13.83
CA ALA A 104 6.18 23.22 14.86
C ALA A 104 7.66 23.64 14.77
N ILE A 105 8.19 23.82 13.55
CA ILE A 105 9.55 24.31 13.32
C ILE A 105 9.68 25.78 13.70
N GLU A 106 8.75 26.65 13.29
CA GLU A 106 8.77 28.08 13.61
C GLU A 106 8.65 28.34 15.12
N SER A 107 7.80 27.58 15.80
CA SER A 107 7.58 27.72 17.24
C SER A 107 8.56 26.91 18.10
N GLN A 108 9.44 26.12 17.48
CA GLN A 108 10.37 25.17 18.14
C GLN A 108 9.68 24.30 19.22
N THR A 109 8.38 24.08 19.07
CA THR A 109 7.57 23.37 20.06
C THR A 109 6.56 22.47 19.36
N MET A 110 6.36 21.29 19.92
CA MET A 110 5.29 20.42 19.51
C MET A 110 3.96 20.93 20.07
N GLY A 111 2.87 20.70 19.32
CA GLY A 111 1.52 20.94 19.85
C GLY A 111 1.25 20.15 21.13
N PRO A 112 0.37 20.65 22.01
CA PRO A 112 0.10 20.05 23.32
C PRO A 112 -0.25 18.56 23.20
N GLU A 113 0.05 17.79 24.24
CA GLU A 113 -0.38 16.40 24.32
C GLU A 113 -1.91 16.35 24.31
N PRO A 114 -2.54 15.63 23.36
CA PRO A 114 -3.98 15.57 23.27
C PRO A 114 -4.53 14.65 24.35
N GLU A 115 -5.83 14.79 24.61
CA GLU A 115 -6.58 13.80 25.37
C GLU A 115 -6.77 12.55 24.50
N TYR A 116 -6.43 11.38 25.05
CA TYR A 116 -6.58 10.11 24.35
C TYR A 116 -7.87 9.45 24.80
N GLU A 117 -8.65 9.02 23.81
CA GLU A 117 -9.89 8.27 24.02
C GLU A 117 -9.71 6.84 23.51
N ASP A 118 -10.61 5.96 23.95
CA ASP A 118 -10.65 4.59 23.45
C ASP A 118 -11.07 4.62 21.96
N ILE A 119 -10.40 3.83 21.12
CA ILE A 119 -10.68 3.78 19.67
C ILE A 119 -11.40 2.48 19.35
N GLU A 120 -12.61 2.58 18.78
CA GLU A 120 -13.35 1.44 18.26
C GLU A 120 -12.74 0.96 16.94
N MET A 121 -12.40 -0.33 16.87
CA MET A 121 -11.79 -0.95 15.69
C MET A 121 -12.59 -2.16 15.22
N PRO A 122 -12.72 -2.34 13.89
CA PRO A 122 -13.40 -3.51 13.36
C PRO A 122 -12.58 -4.78 13.61
N VAL A 123 -13.28 -5.85 13.94
CA VAL A 123 -12.70 -7.19 14.05
C VAL A 123 -12.33 -7.77 12.69
N ASN A 124 -11.29 -8.60 12.65
CA ASN A 124 -11.00 -9.40 11.45
C ASN A 124 -12.15 -10.34 11.12
N SER A 125 -12.42 -10.51 9.83
CA SER A 125 -13.51 -11.34 9.32
C SER A 125 -13.03 -12.26 8.20
N SER A 126 -13.39 -13.53 8.28
CA SER A 126 -13.10 -14.54 7.26
C SER A 126 -14.10 -14.54 6.09
N VAL A 127 -15.12 -13.67 6.13
CA VAL A 127 -16.16 -13.55 5.09
C VAL A 127 -15.58 -13.46 3.70
N GLY A 128 -14.58 -12.60 3.50
CA GLY A 128 -13.96 -12.39 2.20
C GLY A 128 -13.33 -13.67 1.64
N VAL A 129 -12.51 -14.35 2.44
CA VAL A 129 -11.81 -15.59 2.04
C VAL A 129 -12.81 -16.71 1.78
N TYR A 130 -13.80 -16.87 2.66
CA TYR A 130 -14.86 -17.88 2.50
C TYR A 130 -15.63 -17.67 1.19
N THR A 131 -16.10 -16.44 0.96
CA THR A 131 -16.91 -16.10 -0.22
C THR A 131 -16.10 -16.25 -1.49
N ALA A 132 -14.83 -15.82 -1.49
CA ALA A 132 -13.93 -15.96 -2.63
C ALA A 132 -13.69 -17.43 -3.00
N PHE A 133 -13.52 -18.31 -2.01
CA PHE A 133 -13.33 -19.74 -2.22
C PHE A 133 -14.55 -20.37 -2.90
N PHE A 134 -15.76 -20.16 -2.36
CA PHE A 134 -16.97 -20.76 -2.93
C PHE A 134 -17.40 -20.12 -4.26
N ALA A 135 -17.15 -18.82 -4.45
CA ALA A 135 -17.36 -18.17 -5.75
C ALA A 135 -16.42 -18.77 -6.81
N SER A 136 -15.15 -19.00 -6.46
CA SER A 136 -14.15 -19.62 -7.34
C SER A 136 -14.49 -21.08 -7.65
N LEU A 137 -14.93 -21.86 -6.64
CA LEU A 137 -15.40 -23.23 -6.81
C LEU A 137 -16.62 -23.30 -7.74
N THR A 138 -17.56 -22.38 -7.56
CA THR A 138 -18.76 -22.27 -8.41
C THR A 138 -18.37 -21.92 -9.85
N GLY A 139 -17.51 -20.91 -10.03
CA GLY A 139 -17.01 -20.51 -11.35
C GLY A 139 -16.28 -21.65 -12.07
N PHE A 140 -15.39 -22.36 -11.39
CA PHE A 140 -14.74 -23.56 -11.92
C PHE A 140 -15.77 -24.62 -12.32
N SER A 141 -16.75 -24.89 -11.48
CA SER A 141 -17.79 -25.90 -11.75
C SER A 141 -18.63 -25.58 -12.97
N LEU A 142 -18.98 -24.30 -13.17
CA LEU A 142 -19.72 -23.84 -14.33
C LEU A 142 -18.92 -24.00 -15.63
N ILE A 143 -17.61 -23.70 -15.61
CA ILE A 143 -16.72 -23.87 -16.78
C ILE A 143 -16.68 -25.33 -17.24
N TRP A 144 -16.64 -26.28 -16.28
CA TRP A 144 -16.53 -27.71 -16.55
C TRP A 144 -17.88 -28.45 -16.60
N HIS A 145 -19.00 -27.73 -16.58
CA HIS A 145 -20.35 -28.30 -16.58
C HIS A 145 -20.62 -29.29 -15.42
N ILE A 146 -19.97 -29.11 -14.28
CA ILE A 146 -20.16 -29.93 -13.07
C ILE A 146 -21.32 -29.36 -12.24
N TRP A 147 -22.55 -29.59 -12.69
CA TRP A 147 -23.75 -28.91 -12.17
C TRP A 147 -24.01 -29.15 -10.68
N TRP A 148 -23.75 -30.36 -10.18
CA TRP A 148 -23.94 -30.67 -8.76
C TRP A 148 -22.99 -29.85 -7.87
N LEU A 149 -21.75 -29.65 -8.32
CA LEU A 149 -20.75 -28.87 -7.59
C LEU A 149 -21.02 -27.38 -7.69
N ALA A 150 -21.53 -26.90 -8.83
CA ALA A 150 -21.99 -25.53 -8.98
C ALA A 150 -23.15 -25.21 -8.01
N GLY A 151 -24.14 -26.12 -7.91
CA GLY A 151 -25.23 -26.00 -6.94
C GLY A 151 -24.73 -25.99 -5.50
N LEU A 152 -23.84 -26.92 -5.14
CA LEU A 152 -23.25 -26.99 -3.81
C LEU A 152 -22.43 -25.74 -3.47
N GLY A 153 -21.63 -25.24 -4.41
CA GLY A 153 -20.82 -24.04 -4.23
C GLY A 153 -21.66 -22.79 -4.00
N LEU A 154 -22.76 -22.64 -4.74
CA LEU A 154 -23.68 -21.51 -4.59
C LEU A 154 -24.45 -21.56 -3.27
N VAL A 155 -24.94 -22.74 -2.88
CA VAL A 155 -25.61 -22.95 -1.59
C VAL A 155 -24.64 -22.69 -0.44
N ALA A 156 -23.41 -23.20 -0.51
CA ALA A 156 -22.41 -22.95 0.52
C ALA A 156 -22.05 -21.46 0.62
N ALA A 157 -21.82 -20.77 -0.51
CA ALA A 157 -21.60 -19.32 -0.51
C ALA A 157 -22.76 -18.56 0.16
N PHE A 158 -24.00 -18.93 -0.14
CA PHE A 158 -25.19 -18.33 0.47
C PHE A 158 -25.28 -18.60 1.97
N ILE A 159 -25.05 -19.84 2.41
CA ILE A 159 -25.05 -20.20 3.84
C ILE A 159 -24.00 -19.39 4.59
N GLY A 160 -22.76 -19.34 4.10
CA GLY A 160 -21.72 -18.57 4.78
C GLY A 160 -21.99 -17.08 4.80
N PHE A 161 -22.58 -16.52 3.74
CA PHE A 161 -23.04 -15.13 3.76
C PHE A 161 -24.08 -14.91 4.87
N VAL A 162 -25.11 -15.76 4.97
CA VAL A 162 -26.15 -15.63 6.01
C VAL A 162 -25.57 -15.78 7.41
N VAL A 163 -24.78 -16.83 7.67
CA VAL A 163 -24.17 -17.08 8.97
C VAL A 163 -23.30 -15.92 9.41
N LEU A 164 -22.53 -15.34 8.49
CA LEU A 164 -21.61 -14.26 8.82
C LEU A 164 -22.29 -12.88 8.86
N ALA A 165 -23.43 -12.70 8.19
CA ALA A 165 -24.27 -11.52 8.31
C ALA A 165 -24.98 -11.42 9.66
N TRP A 166 -25.17 -12.55 10.35
CA TRP A 166 -25.76 -12.63 11.70
C TRP A 166 -24.72 -12.61 12.82
N ARG A 167 -23.54 -12.08 12.56
CA ARG A 167 -22.52 -11.91 13.59
C ARG A 167 -22.95 -10.81 14.56
N ASP A 168 -22.84 -11.03 15.87
CA ASP A 168 -23.25 -10.02 16.87
C ASP A 168 -22.11 -9.06 17.23
N VAL A 169 -20.85 -9.51 17.20
CA VAL A 169 -19.67 -8.73 17.60
C VAL A 169 -18.91 -8.26 16.38
N HIS A 170 -18.95 -6.96 16.08
CA HIS A 170 -18.30 -6.35 14.91
C HIS A 170 -17.05 -5.55 15.26
N GLU A 171 -16.96 -5.05 16.49
CA GLU A 171 -15.96 -4.10 16.91
C GLU A 171 -15.35 -4.51 18.24
N TYR A 172 -14.15 -4.02 18.49
CA TYR A 172 -13.47 -4.11 19.77
C TYR A 172 -12.82 -2.77 20.08
N GLU A 173 -12.70 -2.43 21.35
CA GLU A 173 -12.11 -1.17 21.79
C GLU A 173 -10.59 -1.34 21.97
N VAL A 174 -9.83 -0.37 21.46
CA VAL A 174 -8.42 -0.19 21.74
C VAL A 174 -8.29 0.79 22.90
N PRO A 175 -7.78 0.37 24.07
CA PRO A 175 -7.67 1.25 25.22
C PRO A 175 -6.81 2.48 24.95
N ALA A 176 -7.24 3.63 25.47
CA ALA A 176 -6.55 4.91 25.40
C ALA A 176 -5.11 4.83 25.90
N GLU A 177 -4.82 3.95 26.86
CA GLU A 177 -3.45 3.68 27.34
C GLU A 177 -2.53 3.19 26.21
N ILE A 178 -3.02 2.28 25.35
CA ILE A 178 -2.25 1.76 24.21
C ILE A 178 -2.04 2.87 23.18
N VAL A 179 -3.08 3.64 22.89
CA VAL A 179 -3.05 4.76 21.95
C VAL A 179 -2.03 5.81 22.41
N ALA A 180 -2.12 6.22 23.69
CA ALA A 180 -1.21 7.18 24.32
C ALA A 180 0.24 6.70 24.29
N ARG A 181 0.50 5.43 24.59
CA ARG A 181 1.86 4.87 24.55
C ARG A 181 2.48 4.97 23.17
N VAL A 182 1.73 4.63 22.12
CA VAL A 182 2.21 4.67 20.73
C VAL A 182 2.46 6.12 20.28
N ASP A 183 1.53 7.04 20.57
CA ASP A 183 1.69 8.43 20.16
C ASP A 183 2.78 9.17 20.95
N ARG A 184 2.95 8.89 22.24
CA ARG A 184 4.07 9.42 23.03
C ARG A 184 5.42 8.99 22.47
N ALA A 185 5.56 7.74 22.01
CA ALA A 185 6.79 7.27 21.38
C ALA A 185 7.09 8.07 20.10
N ARG A 186 6.07 8.28 19.25
CA ARG A 186 6.18 9.14 18.05
C ARG A 186 6.55 10.58 18.42
N ARG A 187 5.89 11.18 19.40
CA ARG A 187 6.15 12.55 19.86
C ARG A 187 7.58 12.70 20.38
N ALA A 188 8.09 11.74 21.14
CA ALA A 188 9.47 11.74 21.63
C ALA A 188 10.49 11.73 20.47
N THR A 189 10.26 10.91 19.44
CA THR A 189 11.13 10.90 18.26
C THR A 189 11.10 12.23 17.49
N ARG A 190 9.93 12.86 17.38
CA ARG A 190 9.79 14.17 16.71
C ARG A 190 10.40 15.31 17.51
N ALA A 191 10.27 15.30 18.83
CA ALA A 191 10.94 16.28 19.69
C ALA A 191 12.46 16.18 19.53
N ALA A 192 13.03 14.97 19.54
CA ALA A 192 14.46 14.77 19.32
C ALA A 192 14.93 15.27 17.94
N LEU A 193 14.09 15.20 16.91
CA LEU A 193 14.38 15.73 15.58
C LEU A 193 14.34 17.27 15.56
N LEU A 194 13.36 17.90 16.20
CA LEU A 194 13.30 19.35 16.32
C LEU A 194 14.54 19.89 17.07
N ASP A 195 14.94 19.27 18.17
CA ASP A 195 16.15 19.64 18.92
C ASP A 195 17.44 19.50 18.08
N GLN A 196 17.47 18.57 17.11
CA GLN A 196 18.59 18.44 16.18
C GLN A 196 18.58 19.58 15.16
N LEU A 197 17.41 19.88 14.58
CA LEU A 197 17.25 20.98 13.62
C LEU A 197 17.60 22.34 14.25
N GLU A 198 17.19 22.58 15.50
CA GLU A 198 17.54 23.82 16.24
C GLU A 198 19.04 23.96 16.40
N ARG A 199 19.74 22.88 16.78
CA ARG A 199 21.20 22.87 16.93
C ARG A 199 21.91 23.14 15.61
N GLU A 200 21.39 22.63 14.50
CA GLU A 200 21.95 22.87 13.17
C GLU A 200 21.72 24.31 12.69
N THR A 201 20.53 24.87 12.93
CA THR A 201 20.22 26.27 12.57
C THR A 201 20.93 27.28 13.45
N GLY A 202 21.02 27.04 14.76
CA GLY A 202 21.73 27.90 15.70
C GLY A 202 23.26 27.85 15.58
N ALA A 203 23.83 26.79 15.00
CA ALA A 203 25.25 26.72 14.66
C ALA A 203 25.60 27.42 13.33
N ALA A 204 24.59 27.74 12.50
CA ALA A 204 24.76 28.40 11.21
C ALA A 204 24.54 29.93 11.25
N SER A 205 24.11 30.47 12.40
CA SER A 205 23.95 31.91 12.67
C SER A 205 25.11 32.48 13.49
#